data_AF-A0A7S3CNI5-F1
#
_entry.id   AF-A0A7S3CNI5-F1
#
_cell.length_a   1.000
_cell.length_b   1.000
_cell.length_c   1.000
_cell.angle_alpha   90.00
_cell.angle_beta   90.00
_cell.angle_gamma   90.00
#
_symmetry.space_group_name_H-M   'P 1'
#
loop_
_entity.id
_entity.type
_entity.pdbx_description
1 polymer ?
#
loop_
_entity_poly.entity_id
_entity_poly.type
_entity_poly.pdbx_seq_one_letter_code
_entity_poly.pdbx_strand_id
1 'polypeptide(L)'
;MGLGYLFMGIAIVSDIFMESIETITSQTRPVELWEKSGDRKYYIEVPVWNATVANLTLMALGSSAPEILLSVIETAKDIEAIPGELGPSTIVGSAAFNLLIITAVSILAVEEEPKKIFDTGTFAVTSISSLFAYIWVYIVLDIQTPGVVTPVEGWLTLIFFFVLIITAFITDKVNAYFEQNRKTEEQIKEQNRNDELKIHKNELREFAKTHGDAIVIEIAQGVNTKDTQRVNETDKMKIRQLYEEILDTRNLADIELSEFWRALQPDTLLERFAYRKQAGMHGGNKDFIKVKGSKGQIDHSAGTENLKEVNQDLGFKCLHYSVTESAGHVEITILKKSPGVDYTFGVRTKDDSAQAPKDYTAIEAMEVTISKKESSKVIKVPIIDDQEWEPDLDFFVELYDLKTGERLTGEDTVCKVTILDEDFPGTIGFKETEIRVSRKQKSVMVKVVRMDGSDGKIQCDVNTEPLSEKTNPRNAAEFTDYLPHHGKVTFGHSETEKVIEIQ
;
A
#
# COMPACT_ATOMS: atom_id res chain seq x y z
N MET A 1 -10.66 30.55 15.55
CA MET A 1 -9.30 30.31 15.01
C MET A 1 -8.41 29.59 16.01
N GLY A 2 -8.12 30.14 17.20
CA GLY A 2 -7.22 29.47 18.19
C GLY A 2 -7.66 28.07 18.63
N LEU A 3 -8.96 27.85 18.83
CA LEU A 3 -9.51 26.53 19.16
C LEU A 3 -9.30 25.50 18.04
N GLY A 4 -9.38 25.93 16.77
CA GLY A 4 -9.19 25.05 15.60
C GLY A 4 -7.73 24.61 15.43
N TYR A 5 -6.78 25.50 15.68
CA TYR A 5 -5.35 25.14 15.70
C TYR A 5 -5.01 24.20 16.85
N LEU A 6 -5.67 24.34 18.00
CA LEU A 6 -5.48 23.45 19.15
C LEU A 6 -6.03 22.04 18.87
N PHE A 7 -7.22 21.93 18.26
CA PHE A 7 -7.76 20.63 17.82
C PHE A 7 -6.90 19.98 16.74
N MET A 8 -6.40 20.75 15.77
CA MET A 8 -5.46 20.26 14.75
C MET A 8 -4.17 19.74 15.39
N GLY A 9 -3.62 20.46 16.38
CA GLY A 9 -2.43 20.02 17.11
C GLY A 9 -2.65 18.73 17.90
N ILE A 10 -3.78 18.59 18.61
CA ILE A 10 -4.13 17.37 19.34
C ILE A 10 -4.32 16.19 18.38
N ALA A 11 -4.96 16.41 17.22
CA ALA A 11 -5.16 15.38 16.21
C ALA A 11 -3.81 14.86 15.67
N ILE A 12 -2.90 15.76 15.29
CA ILE A 12 -1.56 15.40 14.80
C ILE A 12 -0.77 14.60 15.86
N VAL A 13 -0.82 15.04 17.14
CA VAL A 13 -0.12 14.33 18.22
C VAL A 13 -0.72 12.94 18.46
N SER A 14 -2.05 12.82 18.39
CA SER A 14 -2.74 11.53 18.57
C SER A 14 -2.39 10.56 17.43
N ASP A 15 -2.29 11.06 16.20
CA ASP A 15 -1.93 10.27 15.02
C ASP A 15 -0.49 9.75 15.10
N ILE A 16 0.47 10.62 15.43
CA ILE A 16 1.88 10.23 15.67
C ILE A 16 1.99 9.19 16.80
N PHE A 17 1.19 9.37 17.87
CA PHE A 17 1.18 8.44 18.99
C PHE A 17 0.63 7.07 18.59
N MET A 18 -0.46 7.03 17.81
CA MET A 18 -1.02 5.80 17.27
C MET A 18 -0.03 5.09 16.33
N GLU A 19 0.60 5.84 15.41
CA GLU A 19 1.62 5.33 14.50
C GLU A 19 2.82 4.71 15.23
N SER A 20 3.21 5.32 16.36
CA SER A 20 4.27 4.81 17.22
C SER A 20 3.89 3.47 17.86
N ILE A 21 2.64 3.34 18.32
CA ILE A 21 2.10 2.11 18.91
C ILE A 21 1.98 1.00 17.87
N GLU A 22 1.53 1.30 16.67
CA GLU A 22 1.48 0.35 15.56
C GLU A 22 2.87 -0.18 15.20
N THR A 23 3.88 0.70 15.21
CA THR A 23 5.27 0.32 14.96
C THR A 23 5.82 -0.63 16.05
N ILE A 24 5.39 -0.47 17.30
CA ILE A 24 5.79 -1.36 18.41
C ILE A 24 5.07 -2.71 18.33
N THR A 25 3.77 -2.70 18.05
CA THR A 25 2.92 -3.90 18.05
C THR A 25 3.14 -4.77 16.81
N SER A 26 3.60 -4.20 15.69
CA SER A 26 3.93 -4.91 14.46
C SER A 26 5.32 -5.59 14.46
N GLN A 27 6.09 -5.48 15.55
CA GLN A 27 7.40 -6.13 15.63
C GLN A 27 7.28 -7.65 15.54
N THR A 28 8.01 -8.24 14.60
CA THR A 28 8.15 -9.70 14.43
C THR A 28 9.50 -10.17 14.94
N ARG A 29 9.55 -11.42 15.41
CA ARG A 29 10.78 -12.10 15.79
C ARG A 29 10.90 -13.40 15.00
N PRO A 30 12.08 -13.70 14.42
CA PRO A 30 12.32 -14.99 13.78
C PRO A 30 12.39 -16.08 14.86
N VAL A 31 11.56 -17.12 14.71
CA VAL A 31 11.55 -18.31 15.55
C VAL A 31 11.96 -19.51 14.71
N GLU A 32 12.91 -20.28 15.22
CA GLU A 32 13.37 -21.52 14.58
C GLU A 32 12.34 -22.64 14.82
N LEU A 33 11.74 -23.12 13.73
CA LEU A 33 10.95 -24.34 13.75
C LEU A 33 11.72 -25.49 13.10
N TRP A 34 11.56 -26.66 13.71
CA TRP A 34 12.09 -27.91 13.19
C TRP A 34 10.99 -28.61 12.39
N GLU A 35 11.30 -29.00 11.17
CA GLU A 35 10.42 -29.85 10.38
C GLU A 35 10.17 -31.18 11.10
N LYS A 36 8.93 -31.69 11.07
CA LYS A 36 8.59 -33.00 11.68
C LYS A 36 9.39 -34.18 11.11
N SER A 37 10.01 -34.00 9.93
CA SER A 37 10.87 -34.97 9.26
C SER A 37 12.34 -34.94 9.75
N GLY A 38 12.74 -33.92 10.51
CA GLY A 38 14.03 -33.84 11.20
C GLY A 38 15.22 -33.32 10.38
N ASP A 39 15.04 -32.95 9.11
CA ASP A 39 16.18 -32.65 8.21
C ASP A 39 16.33 -31.17 7.82
N ARG A 40 15.34 -30.30 8.09
CA ARG A 40 15.41 -28.87 7.76
C ARG A 40 14.97 -27.94 8.90
N LYS A 41 15.68 -26.83 9.02
CA LYS A 41 15.38 -25.70 9.93
C LYS A 41 14.73 -24.59 9.12
N TYR A 42 13.62 -24.07 9.61
CA TYR A 42 12.93 -22.94 9.00
C TYR A 42 12.79 -21.78 9.98
N TYR A 43 12.95 -20.56 9.48
CA TYR A 43 12.74 -19.33 10.23
C TYR A 43 11.35 -18.78 9.89
N ILE A 44 10.44 -18.78 10.86
CA ILE A 44 9.16 -18.10 10.72
C ILE A 44 9.18 -16.81 11.53
N GLU A 45 8.72 -15.71 10.91
CA GLU A 45 8.51 -14.45 11.60
C GLU A 45 7.19 -14.52 12.38
N VAL A 46 7.29 -14.55 13.70
CA VAL A 46 6.12 -14.56 14.60
C VAL A 46 6.01 -13.19 15.26
N PRO A 47 4.80 -12.58 15.35
CA PRO A 47 4.63 -11.32 16.07
C PRO A 47 5.07 -11.48 17.53
N VAL A 48 5.83 -10.50 18.03
CA VAL A 48 6.32 -10.49 19.41
C VAL A 48 5.17 -10.31 20.39
N TRP A 49 4.18 -9.49 20.02
CA TRP A 49 3.02 -9.19 20.84
C TRP A 49 1.87 -10.15 20.55
N ASN A 50 1.21 -10.61 21.62
CA ASN A 50 -0.10 -11.24 21.48
C ASN A 50 -1.13 -10.17 21.10
N ALA A 51 -1.90 -10.40 20.03
CA ALA A 51 -2.84 -9.42 19.48
C ALA A 51 -3.88 -8.96 20.52
N THR A 52 -4.45 -9.88 21.29
CA THR A 52 -5.40 -9.56 22.38
C THR A 52 -4.77 -8.65 23.43
N VAL A 53 -3.54 -8.91 23.85
CA VAL A 53 -2.83 -8.07 24.83
C VAL A 53 -2.48 -6.71 24.25
N ALA A 54 -1.95 -6.65 23.03
CA ALA A 54 -1.62 -5.40 22.35
C ALA A 54 -2.85 -4.50 22.18
N ASN A 55 -3.99 -5.07 21.79
CA ASN A 55 -5.24 -4.33 21.60
C ASN A 55 -5.78 -3.75 22.91
N LEU A 56 -5.83 -4.58 23.97
CA LEU A 56 -6.37 -4.15 25.27
C LEU A 56 -5.47 -3.20 26.04
N THR A 57 -4.18 -3.14 25.70
CA THR A 57 -3.20 -2.31 26.41
C THR A 57 -2.74 -1.14 25.57
N LEU A 58 -1.85 -1.39 24.62
CA LEU A 58 -1.16 -0.35 23.86
C LEU A 58 -2.11 0.38 22.91
N MET A 59 -2.95 -0.33 22.15
CA MET A 59 -3.87 0.34 21.22
C MET A 59 -4.99 1.11 21.94
N ALA A 60 -5.57 0.51 22.99
CA ALA A 60 -6.57 1.18 23.82
C ALA A 60 -6.00 2.44 24.48
N LEU A 61 -4.79 2.35 25.06
CA LEU A 61 -4.10 3.51 25.63
C LEU A 61 -3.77 4.55 24.56
N GLY A 62 -3.39 4.12 23.37
CA GLY A 62 -3.25 4.94 22.15
C GLY A 62 -4.43 5.85 21.91
N SER A 63 -5.60 5.23 21.76
CA SER A 63 -6.84 5.94 21.47
C SER A 63 -7.32 6.85 22.60
N SER A 64 -6.97 6.54 23.85
CA SER A 64 -7.43 7.28 25.05
C SER A 64 -6.37 8.22 25.65
N ALA A 65 -5.20 8.34 25.00
CA ALA A 65 -4.10 9.16 25.50
C ALA A 65 -4.46 10.65 25.63
N PRO A 66 -5.20 11.28 24.70
CA PRO A 66 -5.63 12.67 24.85
C PRO A 66 -6.52 12.90 26.07
N GLU A 67 -7.46 11.99 26.34
CA GLU A 67 -8.39 12.07 27.48
C GLU A 67 -7.67 11.87 28.82
N ILE A 68 -6.74 10.91 28.87
CA ILE A 68 -5.90 10.67 30.05
C ILE A 68 -5.01 11.89 30.30
N LEU A 69 -4.38 12.43 29.25
CA LEU A 69 -3.50 13.60 29.35
C LEU A 69 -4.27 14.83 29.84
N LEU A 70 -5.49 15.06 29.32
CA LEU A 70 -6.33 16.17 29.76
C LEU A 70 -6.69 16.03 31.25
N SER A 71 -7.07 14.82 31.68
CA SER A 71 -7.41 14.51 33.06
C SER A 71 -6.23 14.71 34.01
N VAL A 72 -5.02 14.32 33.59
CA VAL A 72 -3.78 14.52 34.36
C VAL A 72 -3.42 16.01 34.44
N ILE A 73 -3.52 16.75 33.33
CA ILE A 73 -3.23 18.19 33.29
C ILE A 73 -4.19 18.97 34.20
N GLU A 74 -5.49 18.66 34.16
CA GLU A 74 -6.50 19.29 35.02
C GLU A 74 -6.22 19.00 36.49
N THR A 75 -5.97 17.73 36.84
CA THR A 75 -5.62 17.32 38.21
C THR A 75 -4.31 17.98 38.70
N ALA A 76 -3.31 18.15 37.82
CA ALA A 76 -2.02 18.74 38.17
C ALA A 76 -2.07 20.27 38.30
N LYS A 77 -3.00 20.94 37.61
CA LYS A 77 -3.19 22.39 37.69
C LYS A 77 -3.99 22.81 38.92
N ASP A 78 -4.99 22.00 39.30
CA ASP A 78 -5.96 22.32 40.33
C ASP A 78 -5.78 21.44 41.59
N ILE A 79 -4.53 21.31 42.05
CA ILE A 79 -4.20 20.63 43.31
C ILE A 79 -4.90 21.38 44.46
N GLU A 80 -5.85 20.73 45.13
CA GLU A 80 -6.77 21.23 46.19
C GLU A 80 -8.16 21.73 45.75
N ALA A 81 -8.47 21.86 44.46
CA ALA A 81 -9.83 22.20 44.02
C ALA A 81 -10.70 20.95 43.80
N ILE A 82 -12.02 21.14 43.71
CA ILE A 82 -12.94 20.08 43.29
C ILE A 82 -12.56 19.71 41.85
N PRO A 83 -12.24 18.45 41.54
CA PRO A 83 -11.90 18.03 40.18
C PRO A 83 -13.09 18.33 39.26
N GLY A 84 -12.80 18.87 38.07
CA GLY A 84 -13.85 19.21 37.11
C GLY A 84 -14.62 17.99 36.61
N GLU A 85 -15.90 18.20 36.27
CA GLU A 85 -16.78 17.14 35.76
C GLU A 85 -16.35 16.61 34.38
N LEU A 86 -15.36 17.25 33.76
CA LEU A 86 -14.92 16.98 32.39
C LEU A 86 -14.30 15.59 32.24
N GLY A 87 -13.52 15.12 33.21
CA GLY A 87 -12.87 13.80 33.15
C GLY A 87 -13.86 12.64 33.08
N PRO A 88 -14.72 12.42 34.10
CA PRO A 88 -15.69 11.33 34.10
C PRO A 88 -16.69 11.40 32.94
N SER A 89 -17.16 12.60 32.58
CA SER A 89 -18.11 12.78 31.47
C SER A 89 -17.49 12.46 30.10
N THR A 90 -16.21 12.80 29.90
CA THR A 90 -15.47 12.47 28.67
C THR A 90 -15.25 10.97 28.53
N ILE A 91 -14.91 10.27 29.62
CA ILE A 91 -14.73 8.80 29.63
C ILE A 91 -16.04 8.10 29.24
N VAL A 92 -17.16 8.48 29.87
CA VAL A 92 -18.47 7.87 29.58
C VAL A 92 -18.94 8.20 28.17
N GLY A 93 -18.74 9.46 27.71
CA GLY A 93 -19.12 9.90 26.37
C GLY A 93 -18.36 9.18 25.26
N SER A 94 -17.03 9.05 25.39
CA SER A 94 -16.17 8.35 24.42
C SER A 94 -16.51 6.86 24.34
N ALA A 95 -16.72 6.21 25.49
CA ALA A 95 -17.13 4.80 25.54
C ALA A 95 -18.49 4.56 24.86
N ALA A 96 -19.47 5.44 25.10
CA ALA A 96 -20.79 5.34 24.46
C ALA A 96 -20.72 5.55 22.94
N PHE A 97 -19.90 6.50 22.48
CA PHE A 97 -19.70 6.78 21.06
C PHE A 97 -19.05 5.59 20.35
N ASN A 98 -17.99 5.01 20.93
CA ASN A 98 -17.33 3.83 20.39
C ASN A 98 -18.28 2.62 20.33
N LEU A 99 -19.09 2.42 21.39
CA LEU A 99 -20.01 1.29 21.46
C LEU A 99 -21.18 1.39 20.47
N LEU A 100 -21.72 2.59 20.23
CA LEU A 100 -22.94 2.77 19.44
C LEU A 100 -22.66 3.19 18.00
N ILE A 101 -21.80 4.19 17.80
CA ILE A 101 -21.59 4.80 16.47
C ILE A 101 -20.52 4.05 15.70
N ILE A 102 -19.36 3.78 16.31
CA ILE A 102 -18.26 3.09 15.61
C ILE A 102 -18.68 1.67 15.26
N THR A 103 -19.27 0.92 16.19
CA THR A 103 -19.76 -0.45 15.88
C THR A 103 -20.78 -0.47 14.76
N ALA A 104 -21.72 0.49 14.70
CA ALA A 104 -22.72 0.57 13.65
C ALA A 104 -22.07 0.83 12.28
N VAL A 105 -21.12 1.76 12.21
CA VAL A 105 -20.36 2.04 10.97
C VAL A 105 -19.52 0.83 10.57
N SER A 106 -18.84 0.17 11.50
CA SER A 106 -18.07 -1.05 11.22
C SER A 106 -18.93 -2.19 10.69
N ILE A 107 -20.15 -2.37 11.23
CA ILE A 107 -21.10 -3.37 10.71
C ILE A 107 -21.57 -3.01 9.31
N LEU A 108 -21.83 -1.73 9.02
CA LEU A 108 -22.24 -1.28 7.68
C LEU A 108 -21.11 -1.41 6.64
N ALA A 109 -19.86 -1.19 7.04
CA ALA A 109 -18.70 -1.22 6.15
C ALA A 109 -18.26 -2.64 5.73
N VAL A 110 -18.69 -3.69 6.45
CA VAL A 110 -18.36 -5.08 6.08
C VAL A 110 -19.42 -5.63 5.12
N GLU A 111 -19.00 -5.90 3.88
CA GLU A 111 -19.83 -6.38 2.77
C GLU A 111 -20.00 -7.91 2.73
N GLU A 112 -19.26 -8.68 3.54
CA GLU A 112 -19.32 -10.14 3.54
C GLU A 112 -20.57 -10.69 4.26
N GLU A 113 -21.39 -11.50 3.57
CA GLU A 113 -22.48 -12.29 4.15
C GLU A 113 -22.16 -13.80 4.11
N PRO A 114 -22.26 -14.54 5.24
CA PRO A 114 -22.70 -14.14 6.56
C PRO A 114 -21.59 -13.49 7.42
N LYS A 115 -21.94 -12.41 8.12
CA LYS A 115 -21.05 -11.72 9.07
C LYS A 115 -20.72 -12.63 10.25
N LYS A 116 -19.45 -13.04 10.36
CA LYS A 116 -18.98 -13.92 11.44
C LYS A 116 -18.12 -13.14 12.43
N ILE A 117 -18.42 -13.29 13.72
CA ILE A 117 -17.61 -12.73 14.80
C ILE A 117 -16.48 -13.71 15.11
N PHE A 118 -15.24 -13.26 14.93
CA PHE A 118 -14.04 -13.97 15.38
C PHE A 118 -13.79 -13.68 16.87
N ASP A 119 -13.09 -14.59 17.56
CA ASP A 119 -12.67 -14.42 18.97
C ASP A 119 -13.78 -14.20 20.02
N THR A 120 -14.89 -14.92 19.88
CA THR A 120 -16.03 -14.85 20.82
C THR A 120 -15.66 -15.08 22.29
N GLY A 121 -14.66 -15.91 22.60
CA GLY A 121 -14.26 -16.13 23.99
C GLY A 121 -13.53 -14.94 24.61
N THR A 122 -12.61 -14.31 23.88
CA THR A 122 -11.92 -13.09 24.34
C THR A 122 -12.94 -11.94 24.49
N PHE A 123 -13.88 -11.83 23.55
CA PHE A 123 -14.98 -10.86 23.62
C PHE A 123 -15.87 -11.02 24.86
N ALA A 124 -16.15 -12.26 25.28
CA ALA A 124 -16.95 -12.52 26.47
C ALA A 124 -16.25 -12.02 27.74
N VAL A 125 -14.95 -12.27 27.87
CA VAL A 125 -14.15 -11.81 29.02
C VAL A 125 -14.10 -10.30 29.10
N THR A 126 -13.87 -9.62 27.97
CA THR A 126 -13.81 -8.16 27.92
C THR A 126 -15.17 -7.52 28.21
N SER A 127 -16.26 -8.11 27.71
CA SER A 127 -17.64 -7.64 27.97
C SER A 127 -18.07 -7.78 29.43
N ILE A 128 -17.74 -8.92 30.07
CA ILE A 128 -18.02 -9.11 31.50
C ILE A 128 -17.21 -8.13 32.34
N SER A 129 -15.94 -7.94 31.98
CA SER A 129 -15.04 -7.05 32.71
C SER A 129 -15.40 -5.57 32.54
N SER A 130 -15.91 -5.16 31.38
CA SER A 130 -16.39 -3.80 31.16
C SER A 130 -17.64 -3.49 31.99
N LEU A 131 -18.58 -4.44 32.07
CA LEU A 131 -19.75 -4.31 32.97
C LEU A 131 -19.30 -4.21 34.43
N PHE A 132 -18.36 -5.06 34.84
CA PHE A 132 -17.77 -5.00 36.19
C PHE A 132 -17.08 -3.66 36.46
N ALA A 133 -16.37 -3.09 35.49
CA ALA A 133 -15.69 -1.80 35.65
C ALA A 133 -16.68 -0.67 35.96
N TYR A 134 -17.84 -0.61 35.30
CA TYR A 134 -18.88 0.38 35.61
C TYR A 134 -19.47 0.18 37.01
N ILE A 135 -19.75 -1.06 37.40
CA ILE A 135 -20.23 -1.38 38.74
C ILE A 135 -19.18 -1.00 39.79
N TRP A 136 -17.90 -1.26 39.52
CA TRP A 136 -16.80 -0.91 40.41
C TRP A 136 -16.65 0.59 40.58
N VAL A 137 -16.71 1.38 39.50
CA VAL A 137 -16.71 2.86 39.57
C VAL A 137 -17.88 3.36 40.41
N TYR A 138 -19.08 2.77 40.24
CA TYR A 138 -20.24 3.10 41.08
C TYR A 138 -20.02 2.77 42.56
N ILE A 139 -19.45 1.60 42.87
CA ILE A 139 -19.12 1.20 44.25
C ILE A 139 -18.15 2.19 44.90
N VAL A 140 -17.07 2.55 44.19
CA VAL A 140 -16.05 3.47 44.72
C VAL A 140 -16.63 4.86 44.97
N LEU A 141 -17.42 5.40 44.03
CA LEU A 141 -17.89 6.78 44.10
C LEU A 141 -19.12 7.01 44.98
N ASP A 142 -20.04 6.04 45.08
CA ASP A 142 -21.34 6.23 45.75
C ASP A 142 -21.51 5.37 47.02
N ILE A 143 -20.95 4.16 47.04
CA ILE A 143 -21.19 3.19 48.13
C ILE A 143 -20.09 3.25 49.20
N GLN A 144 -18.83 3.20 48.79
CA GLN A 144 -17.72 2.96 49.71
C GLN A 144 -17.15 4.25 50.30
N THR A 145 -16.76 5.20 49.46
CA THR A 145 -16.27 6.53 49.88
C THR A 145 -16.93 7.63 49.05
N PRO A 146 -18.11 8.12 49.48
CA PRO A 146 -18.88 9.10 48.72
C PRO A 146 -18.04 10.31 48.29
N GLY A 147 -17.85 10.46 46.98
CA GLY A 147 -17.19 11.61 46.37
C GLY A 147 -15.66 11.71 46.55
N VAL A 148 -14.99 10.69 47.11
CA VAL A 148 -13.52 10.69 47.28
C VAL A 148 -12.95 9.32 46.92
N VAL A 149 -11.94 9.27 46.06
CA VAL A 149 -11.21 8.03 45.73
C VAL A 149 -10.00 7.89 46.65
N THR A 150 -9.95 6.83 47.44
CA THR A 150 -8.79 6.54 48.29
C THR A 150 -7.64 5.94 47.49
N PRO A 151 -6.37 6.09 47.94
CA PRO A 151 -5.23 5.45 47.29
C PRO A 151 -5.40 3.93 47.16
N VAL A 152 -6.07 3.28 48.11
CA VAL A 152 -6.30 1.83 48.09
C VAL A 152 -7.24 1.45 46.95
N GLU A 153 -8.32 2.19 46.75
CA GLU A 153 -9.25 1.98 45.63
C GLU A 153 -8.56 2.23 44.28
N GLY A 154 -7.71 3.26 44.19
CA GLY A 154 -6.88 3.52 43.02
C GLY A 154 -5.84 2.43 42.72
N TRP A 155 -5.24 1.82 43.74
CA TRP A 155 -4.37 0.66 43.53
C TRP A 155 -5.16 -0.60 43.14
N LEU A 156 -6.36 -0.79 43.69
CA LEU A 156 -7.23 -1.91 43.34
C LEU A 156 -7.73 -1.83 41.91
N THR A 157 -8.14 -0.64 41.42
CA THR A 157 -8.49 -0.45 40.00
C THR A 157 -7.34 -0.82 39.08
N LEU A 158 -6.11 -0.42 39.43
CA LEU A 158 -4.92 -0.76 38.66
C LEU A 158 -4.64 -2.27 38.66
N ILE A 159 -4.85 -2.96 39.80
CA ILE A 159 -4.72 -4.42 39.87
C ILE A 159 -5.75 -5.11 38.97
N PHE A 160 -7.01 -4.64 38.97
CA PHE A 160 -8.05 -5.21 38.09
C PHE A 160 -7.70 -5.11 36.61
N PHE A 161 -7.00 -4.05 36.19
CA PHE A 161 -6.48 -3.95 34.83
C PHE A 161 -5.49 -5.09 34.49
N PHE A 162 -4.54 -5.40 35.38
CA PHE A 162 -3.62 -6.54 35.16
C PHE A 162 -4.35 -7.89 35.18
N VAL A 163 -5.34 -8.06 36.05
CA VAL A 163 -6.19 -9.27 36.09
C VAL A 163 -6.95 -9.44 34.76
N LEU A 164 -7.48 -8.36 34.20
CA LEU A 164 -8.13 -8.38 32.88
C LEU A 164 -7.18 -8.87 31.79
N ILE A 165 -5.96 -8.32 31.73
CA ILE A 165 -4.96 -8.69 30.72
C ILE A 165 -4.61 -10.18 30.82
N ILE A 166 -4.36 -10.67 32.03
CA ILE A 166 -3.97 -12.07 32.27
C ILE A 166 -5.13 -13.00 31.89
N THR A 167 -6.36 -12.69 32.30
CA THR A 167 -7.52 -13.54 31.99
C THR A 167 -7.86 -13.52 30.50
N ALA A 168 -7.73 -12.38 29.83
CA ALA A 168 -7.88 -12.28 28.39
C ALA A 168 -6.81 -13.08 27.64
N PHE A 169 -5.53 -13.00 28.05
CA PHE A 169 -4.43 -13.76 27.45
C PHE A 169 -4.61 -15.28 27.61
N ILE A 170 -5.03 -15.74 28.79
CA ILE A 170 -5.29 -17.17 29.02
C ILE A 170 -6.43 -17.65 28.11
N THR A 171 -7.52 -16.86 28.03
CA THR A 171 -8.69 -17.21 27.22
C THR A 171 -8.34 -17.28 25.73
N ASP A 172 -7.54 -16.33 25.25
CA ASP A 172 -7.01 -16.31 23.89
C ASP A 172 -6.20 -17.58 23.56
N LYS A 173 -5.27 -17.97 24.44
CA LYS A 173 -4.47 -19.18 24.28
C LYS A 173 -5.29 -20.46 24.31
N VAL A 174 -6.30 -20.52 25.19
CA VAL A 174 -7.19 -21.68 25.29
C VAL A 174 -8.07 -21.80 24.05
N ASN A 175 -8.62 -20.69 23.55
CA ASN A 175 -9.41 -20.68 22.32
C ASN A 175 -8.56 -21.11 21.11
N ALA A 176 -7.34 -20.58 20.98
CA ALA A 176 -6.42 -20.98 19.92
C ALA A 176 -6.11 -22.49 19.95
N TYR A 177 -5.95 -23.07 21.14
CA TYR A 177 -5.74 -24.51 21.31
C TYR A 177 -6.96 -25.34 20.88
N PHE A 178 -8.17 -24.93 21.30
CA PHE A 178 -9.40 -25.61 20.89
C PHE A 178 -9.67 -25.49 19.38
N GLU A 179 -9.37 -24.32 18.81
CA GLU A 179 -9.54 -24.09 17.38
C GLU A 179 -8.56 -24.93 16.56
N GLN A 180 -7.31 -25.06 17.00
CA GLN A 180 -6.34 -25.97 16.39
C GLN A 180 -6.80 -27.43 16.45
N ASN A 181 -7.40 -27.87 17.55
CA ASN A 181 -7.93 -29.23 17.70
C ASN A 181 -9.21 -29.48 16.90
N ARG A 182 -9.95 -28.43 16.52
CA ARG A 182 -11.17 -28.53 15.73
C ARG A 182 -10.89 -28.56 14.22
N LYS A 183 -9.69 -28.17 13.78
CA LYS A 183 -9.32 -28.17 12.36
C LYS A 183 -9.27 -29.60 11.81
N THR A 184 -9.95 -29.81 10.68
CA THR A 184 -9.92 -31.08 9.95
C THR A 184 -8.53 -31.31 9.34
N GLU A 185 -8.14 -32.56 9.10
CA GLU A 185 -6.85 -32.88 8.46
C GLU A 185 -6.61 -32.13 7.13
N GLU A 186 -7.66 -31.89 6.34
CA GLU A 186 -7.58 -31.10 5.11
C GLU A 186 -7.21 -29.63 5.38
N GLN A 187 -7.82 -29.02 6.40
CA GLN A 187 -7.52 -27.64 6.81
C GLN A 187 -6.10 -27.51 7.38
N ILE A 188 -5.61 -28.55 8.07
CA ILE A 188 -4.24 -28.59 8.58
C ILE A 188 -3.24 -28.69 7.41
N LYS A 189 -3.53 -29.51 6.39
CA LYS A 189 -2.69 -29.61 5.18
C LYS A 189 -2.67 -28.30 4.41
N GLU A 190 -3.82 -27.66 4.23
CA GLU A 190 -3.91 -26.37 3.55
C GLU A 190 -3.18 -25.26 4.32
N GLN A 191 -3.31 -25.24 5.65
CA GLN A 191 -2.57 -24.31 6.50
C GLN A 191 -1.05 -24.54 6.41
N ASN A 192 -0.59 -25.80 6.48
CA ASN A 192 0.83 -26.11 6.34
C ASN A 192 1.37 -25.69 4.97
N ARG A 193 0.61 -25.91 3.88
CA ARG A 193 0.97 -25.44 2.54
C ARG A 193 1.08 -23.92 2.48
N ASN A 194 0.17 -23.20 3.11
CA ASN A 194 0.21 -21.74 3.17
C ASN A 194 1.37 -21.21 4.01
N ASP A 195 1.73 -21.91 5.10
CA ASP A 195 2.88 -21.57 5.93
C ASP A 195 4.20 -21.84 5.18
N GLU A 196 4.29 -22.93 4.41
CA GLU A 196 5.41 -23.21 3.48
C GLU A 196 5.53 -22.11 2.41
N LEU A 197 4.44 -21.72 1.76
CA LEU A 197 4.43 -20.63 0.77
C LEU A 197 4.95 -19.31 1.36
N LYS A 198 4.59 -18.98 2.61
CA LYS A 198 5.11 -17.79 3.29
C LYS A 198 6.62 -17.86 3.53
N ILE A 199 7.14 -19.04 3.88
CA ILE A 199 8.58 -19.28 4.06
C ILE A 199 9.30 -19.04 2.73
N HIS A 200 8.83 -19.63 1.63
CA HIS A 200 9.44 -19.45 0.32
C HIS A 200 9.43 -17.99 -0.13
N LYS A 201 8.34 -17.24 0.12
CA LYS A 201 8.29 -15.79 -0.15
C LYS A 201 9.29 -14.99 0.69
N ASN A 202 9.51 -15.38 1.96
CA ASN A 202 10.48 -14.70 2.83
C ASN A 202 11.92 -14.96 2.38
N GLU A 203 12.27 -16.20 2.03
CA GLU A 203 13.59 -16.52 1.45
C GLU A 203 13.83 -15.73 0.16
N LEU A 204 12.81 -15.67 -0.71
CA LEU A 204 12.89 -14.90 -1.95
C LEU A 204 13.14 -13.40 -1.69
N ARG A 205 12.54 -12.82 -0.64
CA ARG A 205 12.80 -11.44 -0.22
C ARG A 205 14.21 -11.23 0.33
N GLU A 206 14.79 -12.23 1.00
CA GLU A 206 16.18 -12.15 1.46
C GLU A 206 17.14 -12.11 0.27
N PHE A 207 16.86 -12.90 -0.77
CA PHE A 207 17.57 -12.81 -2.06
C PHE A 207 17.36 -11.45 -2.74
N ALA A 208 16.14 -10.90 -2.68
CA ALA A 208 15.84 -9.58 -3.24
C ALA A 208 16.57 -8.44 -2.51
N LYS A 209 16.68 -8.50 -1.18
CA LYS A 209 17.48 -7.53 -0.39
C LYS A 209 18.97 -7.59 -0.68
N THR A 210 19.51 -8.77 -0.99
CA THR A 210 20.94 -8.97 -1.21
C THR A 210 21.37 -8.67 -2.65
N HIS A 211 20.53 -8.99 -3.64
CA HIS A 211 20.86 -8.89 -5.06
C HIS A 211 20.06 -7.81 -5.82
N GLY A 212 18.96 -7.31 -5.26
CA GLY A 212 18.05 -6.35 -5.89
C GLY A 212 16.83 -7.02 -6.54
N ASP A 213 15.65 -6.43 -6.34
CA ASP A 213 14.35 -6.95 -6.79
C ASP A 213 14.31 -7.27 -8.30
N ALA A 214 14.84 -6.36 -9.13
CA ALA A 214 14.89 -6.54 -10.58
C ALA A 214 15.76 -7.74 -11.00
N ILE A 215 16.89 -7.96 -10.33
CA ILE A 215 17.84 -9.04 -10.65
C ILE A 215 17.23 -10.40 -10.30
N VAL A 216 16.50 -10.49 -9.19
CA VAL A 216 15.81 -11.71 -8.76
C VAL A 216 14.71 -12.10 -9.76
N ILE A 217 13.98 -11.12 -10.29
CA ILE A 217 12.93 -11.34 -11.30
C ILE A 217 13.55 -11.71 -12.66
N GLU A 218 14.62 -11.03 -13.09
CA GLU A 218 15.34 -11.36 -14.33
C GLU A 218 15.89 -12.80 -14.32
N ILE A 219 16.40 -13.26 -13.17
CA ILE A 219 16.86 -14.64 -12.96
C ILE A 219 15.71 -15.63 -13.13
N ALA A 220 14.52 -15.31 -12.60
CA ALA A 220 13.34 -16.16 -12.69
C ALA A 220 12.82 -16.28 -14.13
N GLN A 221 12.87 -15.18 -14.89
CA GLN A 221 12.49 -15.13 -16.31
C GLN A 221 13.54 -15.75 -17.25
N GLY A 222 14.73 -16.08 -16.72
CA GLY A 222 15.83 -16.63 -17.52
C GLY A 222 16.54 -15.59 -18.40
N VAL A 223 16.41 -14.30 -18.05
CA VAL A 223 17.08 -13.19 -18.75
C VAL A 223 18.54 -13.11 -18.29
N ASN A 224 19.47 -13.21 -19.24
CA ASN A 224 20.90 -13.19 -18.96
C ASN A 224 21.48 -11.78 -19.19
N THR A 225 21.38 -10.92 -18.18
CA THR A 225 21.97 -9.58 -18.10
C THR A 225 23.39 -9.62 -17.48
N LYS A 226 24.19 -8.56 -17.64
CA LYS A 226 25.52 -8.44 -17.03
C LYS A 226 25.49 -8.52 -15.50
N ASP A 227 24.40 -8.09 -14.88
CA ASP A 227 24.22 -8.13 -13.43
C ASP A 227 23.71 -9.50 -12.94
N THR A 228 22.88 -10.21 -13.73
CA THR A 228 22.50 -11.59 -13.39
C THR A 228 23.67 -12.57 -13.49
N GLN A 229 24.67 -12.32 -14.34
CA GLN A 229 25.90 -13.13 -14.41
C GLN A 229 26.80 -13.02 -13.16
N ARG A 230 26.63 -12.00 -12.32
CA ARG A 230 27.40 -11.82 -11.07
C ARG A 230 26.91 -12.69 -9.93
N VAL A 231 25.69 -13.24 -10.04
CA VAL A 231 25.07 -14.10 -9.03
C VAL A 231 25.55 -15.55 -9.20
N ASN A 232 25.81 -16.25 -8.09
CA ASN A 232 26.23 -17.65 -8.13
C ASN A 232 25.16 -18.54 -8.78
N GLU A 233 25.60 -19.52 -9.58
CA GLU A 233 24.70 -20.47 -10.26
C GLU A 233 23.80 -21.27 -9.29
N THR A 234 24.31 -21.55 -8.08
CA THR A 234 23.52 -22.19 -7.00
C THR A 234 22.35 -21.33 -6.53
N ASP A 235 22.54 -20.02 -6.46
CA ASP A 235 21.54 -19.08 -5.96
C ASP A 235 20.51 -18.79 -7.04
N LYS A 236 20.93 -18.76 -8.32
CA LYS A 236 20.02 -18.74 -9.47
C LYS A 236 19.09 -19.95 -9.51
N MET A 237 19.63 -21.15 -9.29
CA MET A 237 18.82 -22.37 -9.24
C MET A 237 17.80 -22.33 -8.08
N LYS A 238 18.21 -21.84 -6.91
CA LYS A 238 17.31 -21.69 -5.75
C LYS A 238 16.21 -20.66 -6.00
N ILE A 239 16.55 -19.47 -6.51
CA ILE A 239 15.57 -18.42 -6.84
C ILE A 239 14.53 -18.96 -7.82
N ARG A 240 14.98 -19.69 -8.84
CA ARG A 240 14.09 -20.32 -9.82
C ARG A 240 13.17 -21.36 -9.19
N GLN A 241 13.71 -22.25 -8.35
CA GLN A 241 12.90 -23.24 -7.61
C GLN A 241 11.86 -22.58 -6.70
N LEU A 242 12.24 -21.51 -5.99
CA LEU A 242 11.32 -20.76 -5.13
C LEU A 242 10.16 -20.15 -5.93
N TYR A 243 10.42 -19.58 -7.11
CA TYR A 243 9.36 -19.08 -7.98
C TYR A 243 8.48 -20.20 -8.56
N GLU A 244 9.05 -21.34 -8.94
CA GLU A 244 8.29 -22.51 -9.41
C GLU A 244 7.34 -23.04 -8.33
N GLU A 245 7.78 -23.07 -7.07
CA GLU A 245 6.98 -23.50 -5.91
C GLU A 245 5.92 -22.45 -5.51
N ILE A 246 6.24 -21.16 -5.56
CA ILE A 246 5.28 -20.08 -5.21
C ILE A 246 4.18 -19.92 -6.26
N LEU A 247 4.53 -20.02 -7.54
CA LEU A 247 3.60 -19.84 -8.67
C LEU A 247 2.96 -21.15 -9.12
N ASP A 248 3.27 -22.28 -8.46
CA ASP A 248 2.78 -23.63 -8.76
C ASP A 248 2.88 -23.99 -10.26
N THR A 249 3.92 -23.48 -10.93
CA THR A 249 4.06 -23.56 -12.39
C THR A 249 5.51 -23.88 -12.76
N ARG A 250 5.69 -24.94 -13.57
CA ARG A 250 7.03 -25.38 -14.03
C ARG A 250 7.59 -24.54 -15.18
N ASN A 251 6.76 -23.71 -15.81
CA ASN A 251 7.14 -22.89 -16.95
C ASN A 251 7.02 -21.40 -16.60
N LEU A 252 8.12 -20.84 -16.12
CA LEU A 252 8.24 -19.43 -15.70
C LEU A 252 8.30 -18.44 -16.88
N ALA A 253 8.46 -18.92 -18.10
CA ALA A 253 8.62 -18.07 -19.29
C ALA A 253 7.31 -17.43 -19.77
N ASP A 254 6.16 -18.05 -19.45
CA ASP A 254 4.83 -17.61 -19.90
C ASP A 254 4.08 -16.79 -18.82
N ILE A 255 4.74 -16.50 -17.69
CA ILE A 255 4.13 -15.84 -16.54
C ILE A 255 4.31 -14.33 -16.64
N GLU A 256 3.24 -13.58 -16.37
CA GLU A 256 3.26 -12.12 -16.39
C GLU A 256 4.18 -11.56 -15.29
N LEU A 257 4.87 -10.46 -15.60
CA LEU A 257 5.76 -9.75 -14.67
C LEU A 257 5.04 -9.33 -13.38
N SER A 258 3.74 -9.04 -13.48
CA SER A 258 2.84 -8.71 -12.37
C SER A 258 2.79 -9.82 -11.31
N GLU A 259 2.84 -11.08 -11.74
CA GLU A 259 2.79 -12.23 -10.83
C GLU A 259 4.12 -12.45 -10.10
N PHE A 260 5.25 -12.19 -10.77
CA PHE A 260 6.57 -12.19 -10.14
C PHE A 260 6.69 -11.12 -9.05
N TRP A 261 6.19 -9.91 -9.32
CA TRP A 261 6.12 -8.84 -8.33
C TRP A 261 5.16 -9.17 -7.19
N ARG A 262 4.00 -9.76 -7.51
CA ARG A 262 3.02 -10.20 -6.50
C ARG A 262 3.59 -11.30 -5.59
N ALA A 263 4.41 -12.19 -6.12
CA ALA A 263 5.13 -13.20 -5.34
C ALA A 263 6.16 -12.57 -4.39
N LEU A 264 6.80 -11.46 -4.81
CA LEU A 264 7.71 -10.69 -3.97
C LEU A 264 6.97 -9.92 -2.85
N GLN A 265 5.74 -9.44 -3.13
CA GLN A 265 4.98 -8.61 -2.18
C GLN A 265 4.44 -9.40 -0.96
N PRO A 266 4.32 -8.76 0.22
CA PRO A 266 3.66 -9.34 1.39
C PRO A 266 2.20 -9.70 1.15
N ASP A 267 1.72 -10.76 1.80
CA ASP A 267 0.33 -11.21 1.66
C ASP A 267 -0.63 -10.36 2.51
N THR A 268 -0.17 -9.78 3.62
CA THR A 268 -1.01 -8.97 4.51
C THR A 268 -0.88 -7.48 4.22
N LEU A 269 -2.00 -6.73 4.34
CA LEU A 269 -2.02 -5.28 4.14
C LEU A 269 -1.05 -4.57 5.10
N LEU A 270 -0.98 -4.98 6.36
CA LEU A 270 -0.08 -4.40 7.36
C LEU A 270 1.40 -4.61 7.00
N GLU A 271 1.78 -5.80 6.53
CA GLU A 271 3.15 -6.03 6.04
C GLU A 271 3.42 -5.29 4.74
N ARG A 272 2.43 -5.11 3.85
CA ARG A 272 2.56 -4.26 2.65
C ARG A 272 2.81 -2.81 3.05
N PHE A 273 2.11 -2.30 4.06
CA PHE A 273 2.36 -0.96 4.61
C PHE A 273 3.73 -0.88 5.28
N ALA A 274 4.12 -1.87 6.09
CA ALA A 274 5.44 -1.90 6.73
C ALA A 274 6.59 -2.06 5.73
N TYR A 275 6.42 -2.85 4.65
CA TYR A 275 7.34 -2.98 3.53
C TYR A 275 7.43 -1.69 2.74
N ARG A 276 6.28 -1.06 2.42
CA ARG A 276 6.22 0.29 1.83
C ARG A 276 6.84 1.35 2.73
N LYS A 277 6.82 1.17 4.07
CA LYS A 277 7.41 2.08 5.06
C LYS A 277 8.91 1.85 5.27
N GLN A 278 9.38 0.59 5.23
CA GLN A 278 10.81 0.24 5.23
C GLN A 278 11.49 0.61 3.90
N ALA A 279 10.82 0.38 2.77
CA ALA A 279 11.20 0.95 1.47
C ALA A 279 10.97 2.47 1.43
N GLY A 280 10.08 2.98 2.28
CA GLY A 280 9.56 4.35 2.34
C GLY A 280 10.45 5.39 3.02
N MET A 281 11.73 5.10 3.28
CA MET A 281 12.73 6.18 3.41
C MET A 281 13.32 6.60 2.06
N HIS A 282 12.97 5.93 0.96
CA HIS A 282 13.29 6.38 -0.41
C HIS A 282 12.02 6.47 -1.27
N GLY A 283 11.35 7.61 -1.17
CA GLY A 283 10.45 8.10 -2.22
C GLY A 283 8.96 7.89 -1.94
N GLY A 284 8.29 8.98 -1.58
CA GLY A 284 6.85 9.10 -1.80
C GLY A 284 6.52 9.06 -3.29
N ASN A 285 5.31 8.60 -3.61
CA ASN A 285 4.73 8.45 -4.95
C ASN A 285 5.50 7.56 -5.92
N LYS A 286 5.42 6.23 -5.72
CA LYS A 286 5.68 5.25 -6.78
C LYS A 286 4.77 4.02 -6.65
N ASP A 287 3.49 4.21 -6.93
CA ASP A 287 2.79 3.19 -7.72
C ASP A 287 3.07 3.55 -9.18
N PHE A 288 3.45 2.55 -9.98
CA PHE A 288 4.02 2.64 -11.34
C PHE A 288 5.54 2.87 -11.43
N ILE A 289 6.32 1.89 -10.97
CA ILE A 289 7.53 1.52 -11.73
C ILE A 289 7.06 0.65 -12.89
N LYS A 290 6.58 1.30 -13.97
CA LYS A 290 6.43 0.63 -15.26
C LYS A 290 7.83 0.41 -15.79
N VAL A 291 8.20 -0.86 -15.90
CA VAL A 291 9.45 -1.28 -16.50
C VAL A 291 9.37 -0.92 -17.97
N LYS A 292 10.29 -0.08 -18.44
CA LYS A 292 10.44 0.25 -19.86
C LYS A 292 10.37 -1.02 -20.72
N GLY A 293 9.39 -1.11 -21.62
CA GLY A 293 9.17 -2.26 -22.50
C GLY A 293 8.20 -3.33 -22.00
N SER A 294 7.43 -3.08 -20.93
CA SER A 294 6.36 -3.98 -20.52
C SER A 294 5.09 -3.74 -21.35
N LYS A 295 4.85 -4.62 -22.32
CA LYS A 295 3.56 -4.69 -23.01
C LYS A 295 2.46 -5.01 -22.01
N GLY A 296 1.56 -4.08 -21.75
CA GLY A 296 0.52 -4.26 -20.75
C GLY A 296 -0.76 -3.49 -21.07
N GLN A 297 -1.89 -4.18 -20.96
CA GLN A 297 -3.23 -3.59 -20.94
C GLN A 297 -3.84 -3.83 -19.57
N ILE A 298 -4.42 -2.79 -18.98
CA ILE A 298 -5.13 -2.85 -17.70
C ILE A 298 -6.61 -2.52 -17.95
N ASP A 299 -7.47 -3.45 -17.54
CA ASP A 299 -8.92 -3.35 -17.63
C ASP A 299 -9.48 -2.79 -16.31
N HIS A 300 -9.88 -1.51 -16.27
CA HIS A 300 -10.47 -0.92 -15.07
C HIS A 300 -11.95 -1.32 -14.97
N SER A 301 -12.19 -2.41 -14.24
CA SER A 301 -13.53 -3.00 -14.05
C SER A 301 -14.42 -2.22 -13.07
N ALA A 302 -13.87 -1.25 -12.35
CA ALA A 302 -14.53 -0.53 -11.24
C ALA A 302 -15.52 0.57 -11.68
N GLY A 303 -15.69 0.82 -12.98
CA GLY A 303 -16.55 1.89 -13.51
C GLY A 303 -18.00 1.48 -13.79
N THR A 304 -18.31 0.18 -13.81
CA THR A 304 -19.58 -0.33 -14.36
C THR A 304 -20.74 -0.34 -13.34
N GLU A 305 -20.47 -0.11 -12.05
CA GLU A 305 -21.45 -0.27 -10.96
C GLU A 305 -22.33 0.98 -10.74
N ASN A 306 -22.04 2.11 -11.38
CA ASN A 306 -22.72 3.40 -11.16
C ASN A 306 -23.35 4.04 -12.41
N LEU A 307 -23.70 3.25 -13.43
CA LEU A 307 -24.24 3.77 -14.69
C LEU A 307 -25.76 3.96 -14.62
N LYS A 308 -26.23 5.17 -14.90
CA LYS A 308 -27.66 5.54 -14.80
C LYS A 308 -28.47 5.10 -16.01
N GLU A 309 -27.83 5.01 -17.17
CA GLU A 309 -28.45 4.58 -18.43
C GLU A 309 -27.58 3.53 -19.12
N VAL A 310 -28.01 2.28 -19.01
CA VAL A 310 -27.37 1.12 -19.61
C VAL A 310 -28.10 0.75 -20.90
N ASN A 311 -27.35 0.50 -21.97
CA ASN A 311 -27.92 0.00 -23.22
C ASN A 311 -28.43 -1.44 -23.06
N GLN A 312 -29.59 -1.74 -23.64
CA GLN A 312 -30.27 -3.04 -23.52
C GLN A 312 -29.63 -4.14 -24.39
N ASP A 313 -28.91 -3.79 -25.46
CA ASP A 313 -28.44 -4.75 -26.46
C ASP A 313 -26.92 -5.01 -26.42
N LEU A 314 -26.11 -3.97 -26.24
CA LEU A 314 -24.64 -4.02 -26.31
C LEU A 314 -23.99 -3.17 -25.22
N GLY A 315 -22.78 -3.53 -24.80
CA GLY A 315 -21.96 -2.67 -23.96
C GLY A 315 -20.51 -3.11 -23.94
N PHE A 316 -19.60 -2.21 -23.60
CA PHE A 316 -18.20 -2.58 -23.37
C PHE A 316 -18.06 -3.43 -22.08
N LYS A 317 -17.10 -4.37 -22.08
CA LYS A 317 -16.77 -5.16 -20.87
C LYS A 317 -16.22 -4.26 -19.76
N CYS A 318 -15.38 -3.31 -20.14
CA CYS A 318 -14.79 -2.29 -19.26
C CYS A 318 -14.92 -0.94 -19.96
N LEU A 319 -15.22 0.10 -19.19
CA LEU A 319 -15.37 1.47 -19.71
C LEU A 319 -14.05 2.23 -19.80
N HIS A 320 -13.00 1.69 -19.18
CA HIS A 320 -11.70 2.33 -19.15
C HIS A 320 -10.59 1.29 -19.32
N TYR A 321 -9.81 1.45 -20.38
CA TYR A 321 -8.60 0.67 -20.63
C TYR A 321 -7.39 1.58 -20.51
N SER A 322 -6.33 1.10 -19.86
CA SER A 322 -5.03 1.78 -19.88
C SER A 322 -4.03 0.86 -20.58
N VAL A 323 -3.33 1.38 -21.59
CA VAL A 323 -2.40 0.63 -22.44
C VAL A 323 -1.05 1.34 -22.47
N THR A 324 0.04 0.58 -22.45
CA THR A 324 1.38 1.14 -22.67
C THR A 324 1.63 1.39 -24.16
N GLU A 325 2.37 2.44 -24.49
CA GLU A 325 2.67 2.79 -25.88
C GLU A 325 3.37 1.65 -26.65
N SER A 326 4.28 0.97 -25.95
CA SER A 326 5.02 -0.21 -26.44
C SER A 326 4.16 -1.47 -26.66
N ALA A 327 2.88 -1.47 -26.28
CA ALA A 327 1.97 -2.60 -26.48
C ALA A 327 1.66 -2.86 -27.96
N GLY A 328 1.70 -1.83 -28.81
CA GLY A 328 1.44 -1.88 -30.25
C GLY A 328 -0.04 -1.97 -30.64
N HIS A 329 -0.92 -2.55 -29.81
CA HIS A 329 -2.38 -2.49 -29.99
C HIS A 329 -3.12 -2.66 -28.66
N VAL A 330 -4.28 -2.00 -28.53
CA VAL A 330 -5.22 -2.19 -27.41
C VAL A 330 -6.35 -3.14 -27.83
N GLU A 331 -6.70 -4.09 -26.97
CA GLU A 331 -7.74 -5.10 -27.18
C GLU A 331 -9.02 -4.76 -26.39
N ILE A 332 -10.00 -4.19 -27.08
CA ILE A 332 -11.25 -3.74 -26.47
C ILE A 332 -12.31 -4.83 -26.63
N THR A 333 -12.87 -5.29 -25.51
CA THR A 333 -13.92 -6.33 -25.52
C THR A 333 -15.31 -5.72 -25.43
N ILE A 334 -16.17 -6.11 -26.38
CA ILE A 334 -17.59 -5.74 -26.43
C ILE A 334 -18.43 -6.95 -26.06
N LEU A 335 -19.38 -6.75 -25.16
CA LEU A 335 -20.33 -7.75 -24.70
C LEU A 335 -21.69 -7.54 -25.34
N LYS A 336 -22.32 -8.65 -25.68
CA LYS A 336 -23.69 -8.69 -26.18
C LYS A 336 -24.63 -9.12 -25.05
N LYS A 337 -25.59 -8.26 -24.73
CA LYS A 337 -26.55 -8.46 -23.64
C LYS A 337 -27.82 -9.16 -24.11
N SER A 338 -28.15 -9.10 -25.41
CA SER A 338 -29.31 -9.79 -26.02
C SER A 338 -28.92 -11.18 -26.58
N PRO A 339 -29.35 -12.28 -25.94
CA PRO A 339 -29.03 -13.62 -26.43
C PRO A 339 -29.89 -14.00 -27.65
N GLY A 340 -29.27 -14.59 -28.68
CA GLY A 340 -30.00 -15.35 -29.70
C GLY A 340 -30.25 -14.70 -31.07
N VAL A 341 -29.85 -13.45 -31.30
CA VAL A 341 -30.02 -12.72 -32.57
C VAL A 341 -28.66 -12.26 -33.10
N ASP A 342 -28.37 -12.34 -34.41
CA ASP A 342 -27.15 -11.73 -34.96
C ASP A 342 -27.27 -10.21 -34.89
N TYR A 343 -26.27 -9.55 -34.30
CA TYR A 343 -26.29 -8.09 -34.11
C TYR A 343 -25.06 -7.47 -34.78
N THR A 344 -25.31 -6.51 -35.66
CA THR A 344 -24.29 -5.79 -36.43
C THR A 344 -24.30 -4.32 -36.00
N PHE A 345 -23.13 -3.79 -35.67
CA PHE A 345 -22.94 -2.40 -35.26
C PHE A 345 -21.64 -1.84 -35.82
N GLY A 346 -21.52 -0.52 -35.82
CA GLY A 346 -20.30 0.19 -36.19
C GLY A 346 -19.48 0.59 -34.98
N VAL A 347 -18.16 0.57 -35.12
CA VAL A 347 -17.20 1.09 -34.13
C VAL A 347 -16.39 2.20 -34.74
N ARG A 348 -16.26 3.31 -34.01
CA ARG A 348 -15.38 4.42 -34.38
C ARG A 348 -14.59 4.95 -33.19
N THR A 349 -13.37 5.42 -33.46
CA THR A 349 -12.54 6.13 -32.49
C THR A 349 -12.81 7.62 -32.57
N LYS A 350 -12.64 8.33 -31.45
CA LYS A 350 -12.77 9.77 -31.35
C LYS A 350 -11.60 10.34 -30.57
N ASP A 351 -10.93 11.31 -31.17
CA ASP A 351 -9.80 12.01 -30.56
C ASP A 351 -10.22 12.80 -29.31
N ASP A 352 -9.33 12.85 -28.32
CA ASP A 352 -9.42 13.76 -27.18
C ASP A 352 -8.05 14.43 -26.96
N SER A 353 -7.25 13.98 -25.99
CA SER A 353 -5.85 14.43 -25.85
C SER A 353 -4.90 13.64 -26.73
N ALA A 354 -5.17 12.35 -26.99
CA ALA A 354 -4.50 11.57 -28.03
C ALA A 354 -5.12 11.88 -29.41
N GLN A 355 -4.28 12.07 -30.42
CA GLN A 355 -4.65 12.41 -31.79
C GLN A 355 -4.18 11.36 -32.79
N ALA A 356 -5.08 10.90 -33.65
CA ALA A 356 -4.71 10.13 -34.82
C ALA A 356 -4.19 11.05 -35.96
N PRO A 357 -3.15 10.65 -36.72
CA PRO A 357 -2.43 9.38 -36.68
C PRO A 357 -1.11 9.46 -35.89
N LYS A 358 -0.99 10.36 -34.92
CA LYS A 358 0.26 10.54 -34.16
C LYS A 358 0.40 9.44 -33.10
N ASP A 359 -0.60 9.29 -32.25
CA ASP A 359 -0.50 8.46 -31.04
C ASP A 359 -1.22 7.09 -31.23
N TYR A 360 -2.23 7.06 -32.12
CA TYR A 360 -2.95 5.83 -32.47
C TYR A 360 -3.50 5.88 -33.89
N THR A 361 -3.84 4.71 -34.45
CA THR A 361 -4.48 4.64 -35.77
C THR A 361 -6.01 4.71 -35.64
N ALA A 362 -6.61 5.79 -36.16
CA ALA A 362 -8.06 5.96 -36.12
C ALA A 362 -8.81 4.86 -36.88
N ILE A 363 -9.93 4.43 -36.28
CA ILE A 363 -10.91 3.56 -36.91
C ILE A 363 -12.13 4.44 -37.22
N GLU A 364 -12.30 4.83 -38.48
CA GLU A 364 -13.40 5.73 -38.88
C GLU A 364 -14.76 5.00 -38.95
N ALA A 365 -14.77 3.79 -39.49
CA ALA A 365 -15.99 2.99 -39.65
C ALA A 365 -15.65 1.50 -39.79
N MET A 366 -15.64 0.77 -38.68
CA MET A 366 -15.51 -0.70 -38.71
C MET A 366 -16.84 -1.37 -38.40
N GLU A 367 -17.36 -2.14 -39.36
CA GLU A 367 -18.54 -2.97 -39.17
C GLU A 367 -18.17 -4.25 -38.40
N VAL A 368 -18.82 -4.47 -37.25
CA VAL A 368 -18.61 -5.63 -36.40
C VAL A 368 -19.92 -6.39 -36.25
N THR A 369 -19.91 -7.69 -36.61
CA THR A 369 -21.05 -8.59 -36.44
C THR A 369 -20.77 -9.60 -35.33
N ILE A 370 -21.63 -9.64 -34.31
CA ILE A 370 -21.59 -10.65 -33.24
C ILE A 370 -22.63 -11.74 -33.56
N SER A 371 -22.11 -12.92 -33.93
CA SER A 371 -22.93 -14.08 -34.29
C SER A 371 -23.79 -14.58 -33.12
N LYS A 372 -24.87 -15.30 -33.40
CA LYS A 372 -25.81 -15.87 -32.43
C LYS A 372 -25.16 -16.73 -31.33
N LYS A 373 -24.02 -17.36 -31.64
CA LYS A 373 -23.28 -18.24 -30.72
C LYS A 373 -22.17 -17.51 -29.94
N GLU A 374 -21.84 -16.27 -30.30
CA GLU A 374 -20.81 -15.47 -29.63
C GLU A 374 -21.49 -14.49 -28.65
N SER A 375 -21.00 -14.44 -27.41
CA SER A 375 -21.45 -13.50 -26.38
C SER A 375 -20.60 -12.23 -26.31
N SER A 376 -19.43 -12.24 -26.95
CA SER A 376 -18.46 -11.13 -26.92
C SER A 376 -17.61 -11.08 -28.18
N LYS A 377 -17.11 -9.89 -28.51
CA LYS A 377 -16.16 -9.67 -29.60
C LYS A 377 -15.03 -8.75 -29.15
N VAL A 378 -13.80 -9.06 -29.58
CA VAL A 378 -12.61 -8.26 -29.28
C VAL A 378 -12.24 -7.45 -30.52
N ILE A 379 -11.97 -6.16 -30.32
CA ILE A 379 -11.52 -5.21 -31.33
C ILE A 379 -10.09 -4.79 -30.99
N LYS A 380 -9.23 -4.69 -31.99
CA LYS A 380 -7.84 -4.26 -31.83
C LYS A 380 -7.67 -2.87 -32.44
N VAL A 381 -7.27 -1.90 -31.63
CA VAL A 381 -6.91 -0.55 -32.10
C VAL A 381 -5.38 -0.44 -32.06
N PRO A 382 -4.68 -0.21 -33.18
CA PRO A 382 -3.23 -0.04 -33.19
C PRO A 382 -2.80 1.23 -32.45
N ILE A 383 -1.83 1.09 -31.54
CA ILE A 383 -1.16 2.18 -30.83
C ILE A 383 0.20 2.41 -31.49
N ILE A 384 0.58 3.66 -31.67
CA ILE A 384 1.86 4.05 -32.28
C ILE A 384 2.83 4.31 -31.13
N ASP A 385 4.03 3.73 -31.24
CA ASP A 385 5.13 3.83 -30.29
C ASP A 385 6.17 4.79 -30.87
N ASP A 386 6.34 5.94 -30.21
CA ASP A 386 7.37 6.91 -30.50
C ASP A 386 8.51 6.86 -29.47
N GLN A 387 9.37 7.87 -29.42
CA GLN A 387 10.54 7.91 -28.52
C GLN A 387 10.62 9.24 -27.78
N GLU A 388 9.56 10.04 -27.83
CA GLU A 388 9.50 11.35 -27.20
C GLU A 388 8.58 11.24 -25.99
N TRP A 389 9.07 11.66 -24.82
CA TRP A 389 8.21 11.68 -23.65
C TRP A 389 6.99 12.59 -23.81
N GLU A 390 5.82 12.01 -23.58
CA GLU A 390 4.51 12.65 -23.54
C GLU A 390 3.80 12.38 -22.19
N PRO A 391 2.91 13.29 -21.74
CA PRO A 391 2.01 13.00 -20.62
C PRO A 391 0.98 11.93 -21.01
N ASP A 392 0.35 11.27 -20.04
CA ASP A 392 -0.74 10.31 -20.31
C ASP A 392 -1.83 10.92 -21.23
N LEU A 393 -2.08 10.26 -22.38
CA LEU A 393 -3.00 10.74 -23.40
C LEU A 393 -4.26 9.85 -23.44
N ASP A 394 -5.40 10.46 -23.74
CA ASP A 394 -6.71 9.81 -23.72
C ASP A 394 -7.37 9.90 -25.11
N PHE A 395 -8.04 8.83 -25.52
CA PHE A 395 -8.99 8.84 -26.63
C PHE A 395 -10.25 8.02 -26.29
N PHE A 396 -11.31 8.20 -27.07
CA PHE A 396 -12.57 7.49 -26.87
C PHE A 396 -12.86 6.51 -28.02
N VAL A 397 -13.54 5.41 -27.68
CA VAL A 397 -14.09 4.46 -28.64
C VAL A 397 -15.59 4.37 -28.43
N GLU A 398 -16.36 4.62 -29.49
CA GLU A 398 -17.82 4.66 -29.41
C GLU A 398 -18.50 3.70 -30.39
N LEU A 399 -19.64 3.16 -29.96
CA LEU A 399 -20.49 2.29 -30.77
C LEU A 399 -21.60 3.10 -31.44
N TYR A 400 -21.78 2.92 -32.75
CA TYR A 400 -22.81 3.59 -33.55
C TYR A 400 -23.68 2.59 -34.32
N ASP A 401 -24.91 2.98 -34.63
CA ASP A 401 -25.80 2.18 -35.49
C ASP A 401 -25.47 2.44 -36.96
N LEU A 402 -25.30 1.37 -37.73
CA LEU A 402 -25.00 1.40 -39.17
C LEU A 402 -26.15 1.97 -40.00
N LYS A 403 -27.40 1.93 -39.49
CA LYS A 403 -28.58 2.37 -40.24
C LYS A 403 -28.85 3.87 -40.09
N THR A 404 -28.65 4.40 -38.89
CA THR A 404 -28.94 5.81 -38.57
C THR A 404 -27.68 6.67 -38.55
N GLY A 405 -26.49 6.07 -38.38
CA GLY A 405 -25.23 6.79 -38.17
C GLY A 405 -25.15 7.48 -36.81
N GLU A 406 -26.15 7.28 -35.95
CA GLU A 406 -26.22 7.87 -34.62
C GLU A 406 -25.53 6.95 -33.61
N ARG A 407 -25.00 7.56 -32.55
CA ARG A 407 -24.41 6.84 -31.42
C ARG A 407 -25.49 6.01 -30.72
N LEU A 408 -25.17 4.78 -30.34
CA LEU A 408 -26.05 3.94 -29.54
C LEU A 408 -26.27 4.57 -28.16
N THR A 409 -27.51 4.53 -27.67
CA THR A 409 -27.89 5.10 -26.35
C THR A 409 -27.21 4.37 -25.19
N GLY A 410 -26.92 5.07 -24.11
CA GLY A 410 -26.30 4.51 -22.90
C GLY A 410 -24.83 4.91 -22.70
N GLU A 411 -24.41 4.94 -21.44
CA GLU A 411 -23.03 5.27 -21.05
C GLU A 411 -22.07 4.12 -21.37
N ASP A 412 -22.59 2.88 -21.42
CA ASP A 412 -21.91 1.65 -21.82
C ASP A 412 -21.45 1.59 -23.29
N THR A 413 -21.83 2.57 -24.10
CA THR A 413 -21.52 2.62 -25.55
C THR A 413 -20.29 3.46 -25.86
N VAL A 414 -19.65 4.03 -24.83
CA VAL A 414 -18.37 4.74 -24.94
C VAL A 414 -17.37 4.12 -23.99
N CYS A 415 -16.18 3.90 -24.49
CA CYS A 415 -15.04 3.46 -23.73
C CYS A 415 -13.94 4.51 -23.80
N LYS A 416 -13.32 4.83 -22.67
CA LYS A 416 -12.12 5.65 -22.58
C LYS A 416 -10.88 4.75 -22.66
N VAL A 417 -9.90 5.12 -23.47
CA VAL A 417 -8.60 4.47 -23.52
C VAL A 417 -7.53 5.49 -23.17
N THR A 418 -6.66 5.15 -22.23
CA THR A 418 -5.49 5.96 -21.85
C THR A 418 -4.23 5.29 -22.34
N ILE A 419 -3.47 6.00 -23.17
CA ILE A 419 -2.12 5.64 -23.60
C ILE A 419 -1.15 6.15 -22.55
N LEU A 420 -0.32 5.24 -22.08
CA LEU A 420 0.65 5.46 -21.03
C LEU A 420 2.05 5.43 -21.65
N ASP A 421 2.72 6.56 -21.58
CA ASP A 421 4.09 6.71 -22.04
C ASP A 421 5.08 5.96 -21.12
N GLU A 422 6.10 5.32 -21.71
CA GLU A 422 7.16 4.60 -21.00
C GLU A 422 8.55 5.28 -21.09
N ASP A 423 8.68 6.33 -21.89
CA ASP A 423 9.89 7.08 -22.18
C ASP A 423 10.11 8.23 -21.21
N PHE A 424 10.20 7.90 -19.93
CA PHE A 424 10.42 8.90 -18.89
C PHE A 424 11.75 9.66 -19.06
N PRO A 425 11.74 11.00 -18.89
CA PRO A 425 12.93 11.82 -18.90
C PRO A 425 13.76 11.62 -17.62
N GLY A 426 13.30 10.81 -16.66
CA GLY A 426 14.02 10.52 -15.43
C GLY A 426 14.03 11.67 -14.41
N THR A 427 14.27 11.30 -13.17
CA THR A 427 14.34 12.18 -12.01
C THR A 427 15.79 12.51 -11.68
N ILE A 428 16.10 13.79 -11.49
CA ILE A 428 17.43 14.24 -11.08
C ILE A 428 17.53 14.26 -9.55
N GLY A 429 18.58 13.65 -9.00
CA GLY A 429 18.88 13.68 -7.57
C GLY A 429 20.38 13.70 -7.27
N PHE A 430 20.73 13.91 -6.02
CA PHE A 430 22.10 13.73 -5.56
C PHE A 430 22.34 12.25 -5.20
N LYS A 431 23.52 11.72 -5.54
CA LYS A 431 23.87 10.34 -5.20
C LYS A 431 23.98 10.13 -3.68
N GLU A 432 24.43 11.16 -2.98
CA GLU A 432 24.64 11.17 -1.53
C GLU A 432 24.06 12.48 -0.97
N THR A 433 23.29 12.39 0.11
CA THR A 433 22.69 13.55 0.79
C THR A 433 23.66 14.25 1.73
N GLU A 434 24.69 13.54 2.21
CA GLU A 434 25.74 14.06 3.07
C GLU A 434 27.12 13.65 2.55
N ILE A 435 27.99 14.63 2.29
CA ILE A 435 29.38 14.40 1.89
C ILE A 435 30.28 14.98 2.97
N ARG A 436 31.10 14.14 3.61
CA ARG A 436 32.06 14.57 4.62
C ARG A 436 33.42 14.81 3.98
N VAL A 437 33.88 16.05 4.01
CA VAL A 437 35.18 16.43 3.47
C VAL A 437 36.12 17.02 4.49
N SER A 438 37.41 16.78 4.28
CA SER A 438 38.48 17.32 5.11
C SER A 438 38.77 18.76 4.69
N ARG A 439 38.99 19.66 5.66
CA ARG A 439 39.37 21.07 5.43
C ARG A 439 40.68 21.25 4.64
N LYS A 440 41.45 20.19 4.42
CA LYS A 440 42.68 20.22 3.61
C LYS A 440 42.42 20.01 2.11
N GLN A 441 41.22 19.60 1.73
CA GLN A 441 40.85 19.33 0.35
C GLN A 441 40.42 20.64 -0.34
N LYS A 442 40.86 20.85 -1.58
CA LYS A 442 40.63 22.10 -2.33
C LYS A 442 39.32 22.14 -3.11
N SER A 443 38.68 20.99 -3.31
CA SER A 443 37.42 20.89 -4.02
C SER A 443 36.68 19.61 -3.69
N VAL A 444 35.36 19.68 -3.76
CA VAL A 444 34.39 18.60 -3.54
C VAL A 444 33.75 18.22 -4.86
N MET A 445 33.74 16.92 -5.16
CA MET A 445 33.01 16.39 -6.31
C MET A 445 31.62 15.93 -5.87
N VAL A 446 30.59 16.71 -6.20
CA VAL A 446 29.19 16.34 -5.98
C VAL A 446 28.68 15.62 -7.21
N LYS A 447 28.21 14.38 -7.03
CA LYS A 447 27.60 13.60 -8.12
C LYS A 447 26.10 13.81 -8.16
N VAL A 448 25.63 14.30 -9.31
CA VAL A 448 24.21 14.39 -9.65
C VAL A 448 23.88 13.21 -10.54
N VAL A 449 22.87 12.43 -10.14
CA VAL A 449 22.41 11.24 -10.84
C VAL A 449 21.02 11.47 -11.41
N ARG A 450 20.79 10.92 -12.60
CA ARG A 450 19.49 10.85 -13.25
C ARG A 450 19.00 9.42 -13.08
N MET A 451 17.87 9.26 -12.39
CA MET A 451 17.28 7.98 -11.99
C MET A 451 15.91 7.81 -12.66
N ASP A 452 15.40 6.58 -12.77
CA ASP A 452 14.04 6.31 -13.27
C ASP A 452 13.75 6.83 -14.69
N GLY A 453 14.76 6.91 -15.55
CA GLY A 453 14.63 7.35 -16.94
C GLY A 453 15.88 8.07 -17.43
N SER A 454 16.16 7.98 -18.73
CA SER A 454 17.31 8.66 -19.36
C SER A 454 16.96 9.27 -20.70
N ASP A 455 15.67 9.42 -21.00
CA ASP A 455 15.22 9.82 -22.32
C ASP A 455 15.13 11.35 -22.50
N GLY A 456 15.48 11.84 -23.68
CA GLY A 456 15.58 13.28 -23.94
C GLY A 456 16.68 14.03 -23.17
N LYS A 457 16.75 15.33 -23.43
CA LYS A 457 17.73 16.26 -22.86
C LYS A 457 17.09 17.06 -21.72
N ILE A 458 17.58 16.89 -20.50
CA ILE A 458 17.09 17.62 -19.32
C ILE A 458 18.16 18.58 -18.78
N GLN A 459 17.70 19.68 -18.18
CA GLN A 459 18.56 20.69 -17.58
C GLN A 459 18.06 21.01 -16.17
N CYS A 460 18.96 21.05 -15.20
CA CYS A 460 18.68 21.54 -13.85
C CYS A 460 19.64 22.65 -13.45
N ASP A 461 19.15 23.57 -12.64
CA ASP A 461 19.96 24.62 -12.03
C ASP A 461 20.42 24.12 -10.64
N VAL A 462 21.73 24.18 -10.39
CA VAL A 462 22.35 23.78 -9.12
C VAL A 462 22.95 25.00 -8.45
N ASN A 463 22.44 25.28 -7.25
CA ASN A 463 22.87 26.38 -6.39
C ASN A 463 23.32 25.84 -5.03
N THR A 464 24.40 26.41 -4.49
CA THR A 464 24.83 26.18 -3.11
C THR A 464 24.16 27.21 -2.19
N GLU A 465 23.63 26.76 -1.06
CA GLU A 465 23.03 27.63 -0.04
C GLU A 465 23.59 27.32 1.36
N PRO A 466 23.66 28.30 2.28
CA PRO A 466 24.10 28.08 3.63
C PRO A 466 23.03 27.33 4.44
N LEU A 467 23.47 26.37 5.27
CA LEU A 467 22.57 25.56 6.09
C LEU A 467 21.85 26.42 7.15
N SER A 468 20.54 26.63 6.99
CA SER A 468 19.72 27.57 7.78
C SER A 468 19.02 26.94 9.01
N GLU A 469 19.01 25.62 9.16
CA GLU A 469 18.12 24.93 10.13
C GLU A 469 18.52 24.97 11.61
N LYS A 470 19.58 25.70 11.99
CA LYS A 470 19.90 26.12 13.37
C LYS A 470 21.09 27.06 13.27
N THR A 471 20.98 28.26 13.80
CA THR A 471 22.06 29.26 13.85
C THR A 471 23.18 28.79 14.78
N ASN A 472 23.92 27.76 14.37
CA ASN A 472 25.10 27.28 15.06
C ASN A 472 26.32 28.04 14.50
N PRO A 473 27.22 28.56 15.35
CA PRO A 473 28.45 29.26 14.93
C PRO A 473 29.50 28.34 14.30
N ARG A 474 29.12 27.13 13.89
CA ARG A 474 29.97 26.11 13.24
C ARG A 474 29.55 25.78 11.80
N ASN A 475 28.49 26.41 11.29
CA ASN A 475 28.07 26.20 9.90
C ASN A 475 29.06 26.90 8.97
N ALA A 476 29.27 26.32 7.79
CA ALA A 476 30.15 26.88 6.78
C ALA A 476 29.54 28.18 6.23
N ALA A 477 30.35 29.22 6.12
CA ALA A 477 29.92 30.50 5.55
C ALA A 477 30.45 30.69 4.13
N GLU A 478 29.63 31.31 3.28
CA GLU A 478 29.99 31.64 1.90
C GLU A 478 31.22 32.56 1.85
N PHE A 479 32.06 32.38 0.84
CA PHE A 479 33.30 33.14 0.60
C PHE A 479 34.35 33.05 1.72
N THR A 480 34.09 32.28 2.77
CA THR A 480 35.01 32.05 3.90
C THR A 480 35.39 30.58 3.99
N ASP A 481 34.42 29.67 3.93
CA ASP A 481 34.64 28.22 3.97
C ASP A 481 34.47 27.53 2.61
N TYR A 482 33.64 28.07 1.71
CA TYR A 482 33.43 27.57 0.35
C TYR A 482 33.09 28.70 -0.62
N LEU A 483 33.34 28.49 -1.91
CA LEU A 483 32.92 29.39 -2.99
C LEU A 483 31.51 29.00 -3.48
N PRO A 484 30.55 29.95 -3.54
CA PRO A 484 29.22 29.62 -4.00
C PRO A 484 29.24 29.20 -5.47
N HIS A 485 28.59 28.09 -5.77
CA HIS A 485 28.50 27.53 -7.12
C HIS A 485 27.07 27.68 -7.62
N HIS A 486 26.92 28.43 -8.71
CA HIS A 486 25.69 28.57 -9.48
C HIS A 486 25.96 28.07 -10.90
N GLY A 487 25.33 26.97 -11.29
CA GLY A 487 25.59 26.38 -12.59
C GLY A 487 24.40 25.58 -13.09
N LYS A 488 24.30 25.49 -14.41
CA LYS A 488 23.30 24.64 -15.05
C LYS A 488 23.95 23.31 -15.41
N VAL A 489 23.37 22.22 -14.93
CA VAL A 489 23.76 20.86 -15.32
C VAL A 489 22.82 20.39 -16.40
N THR A 490 23.37 19.98 -17.53
CA THR A 490 22.59 19.45 -18.66
C THR A 490 22.96 17.99 -18.85
N PHE A 491 21.95 17.13 -18.83
CA PHE A 491 22.06 15.71 -19.16
C PHE A 491 21.65 15.51 -20.61
N GLY A 492 22.50 14.84 -21.39
CA GLY A 492 22.14 14.37 -22.73
C GLY A 492 21.19 13.16 -22.68
N HIS A 493 20.67 12.78 -23.85
CA HIS A 493 19.94 11.51 -23.99
C HIS A 493 20.86 10.35 -23.59
N SER A 494 20.32 9.40 -22.81
CA SER A 494 21.04 8.26 -22.23
C SER A 494 22.16 8.59 -21.22
N GLU A 495 22.29 9.85 -20.79
CA GLU A 495 23.26 10.26 -19.78
C GLU A 495 22.67 10.14 -18.36
N THR A 496 23.29 9.32 -17.50
CA THR A 496 22.77 8.98 -16.16
C THR A 496 23.49 9.66 -15.01
N GLU A 497 24.71 10.20 -15.20
CA GLU A 497 25.45 10.87 -14.14
C GLU A 497 26.25 12.08 -14.64
N LYS A 498 26.30 13.12 -13.81
CA LYS A 498 27.15 14.31 -13.98
C LYS A 498 27.85 14.62 -12.66
N VAL A 499 29.08 15.13 -12.76
CA VAL A 499 29.87 15.52 -11.60
C VAL A 499 30.05 17.04 -11.60
N ILE A 500 29.78 17.67 -10.46
CA ILE A 500 29.99 19.09 -10.20
C ILE A 500 31.15 19.25 -9.24
N GLU A 501 32.06 20.17 -9.53
CA GLU A 501 33.17 20.50 -8.65
C GLU A 501 32.86 21.80 -7.89
N ILE A 502 32.82 21.74 -6.55
CA ILE A 502 32.63 22.89 -5.65
C ILE A 502 33.95 23.15 -4.95
N GLN A 503 34.41 24.40 -4.92
CA GLN A 503 35.71 24.80 -4.35
C GLN A 503 35.63 25.33 -2.93
#